data_AF-A0A0F2NGC2-F1
#
_entry.id   AF-A0A0F2NGC2-F1
#
_cell.length_a   1.000
_cell.length_b   1.000
_cell.length_c   1.000
_cell.angle_alpha   90.00
_cell.angle_beta   90.00
_cell.angle_gamma   90.00
#
_symmetry.space_group_name_H-M   'P 1'
#
loop_
_entity.id
_entity.type
_entity.pdbx_description
1 polymer ?
#
loop_
_entity_poly.entity_id
_entity_poly.type
_entity_poly.pdbx_seq_one_letter_code
_entity_poly.pdbx_strand_id
1 'polypeptide(L)'
;SEIGTDMSQFSSSKRLCCWAGLTPGNNQSAGKKKSVRITRAGVYLKPALVQAAHAAVKSKTSAYYRIKYERIAKRRGKKRAIIAIARMMLTAAYHMLQTGEVFNPCDFYQVDMPQELRNKQKEKALKQAARLLIAHGVVLPEHIAFSA
;
A
#
# COMPACT_ATOMS: atom_id res chain seq x y z
N SER A 1 -9.97 17.34 15.28
CA SER A 1 -9.26 16.20 14.68
C SER A 1 -8.60 16.63 13.38
N GLU A 2 -7.31 16.37 13.18
CA GLU A 2 -6.52 16.91 12.05
C GLU A 2 -6.94 16.40 10.66
N ILE A 3 -7.44 15.17 10.57
CA ILE A 3 -7.84 14.53 9.29
C ILE A 3 -9.36 14.33 9.14
N GLY A 4 -10.12 14.48 10.23
CA GLY A 4 -11.52 14.05 10.28
C GLY A 4 -11.70 12.53 10.17
N THR A 5 -12.93 12.03 10.34
CA THR A 5 -13.29 10.61 10.10
C THR A 5 -13.83 10.38 8.69
N ASP A 6 -14.25 11.44 8.01
CA ASP A 6 -14.77 11.37 6.66
C ASP A 6 -13.64 11.32 5.62
N MET A 7 -13.38 10.12 5.10
CA MET A 7 -12.34 9.88 4.10
C MET A 7 -12.74 10.34 2.69
N SER A 8 -14.02 10.69 2.45
CA SER A 8 -14.48 11.18 1.14
C SER A 8 -13.75 12.46 0.70
N GLN A 9 -13.33 13.29 1.67
CA GLN A 9 -12.60 14.54 1.46
C GLN A 9 -11.25 14.34 0.75
N PHE A 10 -10.59 13.19 0.96
CA PHE A 10 -9.28 12.93 0.37
C PHE A 10 -9.35 12.16 -0.94
N SER A 11 -10.52 11.63 -1.33
CA SER A 11 -10.80 10.81 -2.53
C SER A 11 -9.92 9.56 -2.75
N SER A 12 -8.74 9.46 -2.14
CA SER A 12 -7.80 8.34 -2.19
C SER A 12 -6.79 8.40 -1.04
N SER A 13 -6.33 7.23 -0.61
CA SER A 13 -5.22 7.04 0.34
C SER A 13 -3.96 7.83 -0.06
N LYS A 14 -3.68 7.91 -1.36
CA LYS A 14 -2.50 8.61 -1.92
C LYS A 14 -2.56 10.11 -1.65
N ARG A 15 -3.72 10.73 -1.82
CA ARG A 15 -3.91 12.16 -1.54
C ARG A 15 -3.78 12.45 -0.05
N LEU A 16 -4.35 11.60 0.82
CA LEU A 16 -4.15 11.72 2.27
C LEU A 16 -2.66 11.63 2.64
N CYS A 17 -1.93 10.65 2.08
CA CYS A 17 -0.49 10.52 2.32
C CYS A 17 0.32 11.74 1.81
N CYS A 18 -0.08 12.34 0.69
CA CYS A 18 0.52 13.57 0.18
C CYS A 18 0.25 14.76 1.11
N TRP A 19 -1.00 14.89 1.57
CA TRP A 19 -1.42 15.92 2.53
C TRP A 19 -0.64 15.81 3.85
N ALA A 20 -0.46 14.58 4.36
CA ALA A 20 0.35 14.29 5.54
C ALA A 20 1.88 14.45 5.32
N GLY A 21 2.30 14.76 4.09
CA GLY A 21 3.71 14.96 3.73
C GLY A 21 4.59 13.71 3.83
N LEU A 22 4.00 12.53 3.69
CA LEU A 22 4.70 11.23 3.70
C LEU A 22 5.16 10.81 2.29
N THR A 23 4.89 11.61 1.28
CA THR A 23 5.28 11.36 -0.11
C THR A 23 6.36 12.35 -0.57
N PRO A 24 7.27 11.92 -1.45
CA PRO A 24 8.18 12.85 -2.12
C PRO A 24 7.40 13.79 -3.04
N GLY A 25 7.83 15.04 -3.15
CA GLY A 25 7.24 16.00 -4.09
C GLY A 25 7.43 15.58 -5.55
N ASN A 26 6.63 16.12 -6.47
CA ASN A 26 6.81 15.91 -7.91
C ASN A 26 7.58 17.11 -8.50
N ASN A 27 8.87 16.93 -8.82
CA ASN A 27 9.68 17.97 -9.49
C ASN A 27 10.20 17.43 -10.82
N GLN A 28 9.51 17.82 -11.89
CA GLN A 28 9.85 17.46 -13.26
C GLN A 28 9.88 18.73 -14.12
N SER A 29 10.96 18.91 -14.88
CA SER A 29 11.13 20.02 -15.82
C SER A 29 11.69 19.48 -17.13
N ALA A 30 11.12 19.89 -18.27
CA ALA A 30 11.54 19.45 -19.59
C ALA A 30 11.71 17.91 -19.70
N GLY A 31 10.73 17.14 -19.21
CA GLY A 31 10.76 15.68 -19.26
C GLY A 31 11.69 14.99 -18.25
N LYS A 32 12.63 15.69 -17.60
CA LYS A 32 13.58 15.11 -16.65
C LYS A 32 13.04 15.14 -15.21
N LYS A 33 13.02 13.99 -14.54
CA LYS A 33 12.64 13.85 -13.12
C LYS A 33 13.84 14.17 -12.22
N LYS A 34 13.70 15.15 -11.33
CA LYS A 34 14.74 15.56 -10.38
C LYS A 34 14.61 14.80 -9.06
N SER A 35 15.71 14.70 -8.32
CA SER A 35 15.70 14.19 -6.94
C SER A 35 14.92 15.14 -6.03
N VAL A 36 14.07 14.59 -5.18
CA VAL A 36 13.11 15.32 -4.36
C VAL A 36 13.14 14.82 -2.92
N ARG A 37 12.86 15.73 -1.98
CA ARG A 37 12.65 15.41 -0.57
C ARG A 37 11.14 15.30 -0.29
N ILE A 38 10.80 14.68 0.84
CA ILE A 38 9.42 14.73 1.35
C ILE A 38 9.07 16.16 1.76
N THR A 39 7.80 16.52 1.63
CA THR A 39 7.32 17.86 1.98
C THR A 39 7.34 18.07 3.50
N ARG A 40 7.31 19.32 3.97
CA ARG A 40 7.17 19.65 5.41
C ARG A 40 5.72 19.61 5.92
N ALA A 41 4.75 19.22 5.07
CA ALA A 41 3.33 19.14 5.42
C ALA A 41 3.04 18.13 6.54
N GLY A 42 1.91 18.26 7.23
CA GLY A 42 1.52 17.37 8.33
C GLY A 42 2.36 17.58 9.59
N VAL A 43 2.41 18.81 10.11
CA VAL A 43 3.29 19.23 11.23
C VAL A 43 3.14 18.33 12.46
N TYR A 44 1.92 17.88 12.76
CA TYR A 44 1.61 17.07 13.95
C TYR A 44 1.38 15.60 13.60
N LEU A 45 0.57 15.32 12.56
CA LEU A 45 0.31 13.96 12.10
C LEU A 45 1.58 13.17 11.72
N LYS A 46 2.54 13.80 11.04
CA LYS A 46 3.74 13.07 10.56
C LYS A 46 4.66 12.66 11.70
N PRO A 47 5.06 13.53 12.65
CA PRO A 47 5.84 13.09 13.81
C PRO A 47 5.16 11.96 14.58
N ALA A 48 3.84 12.05 14.80
CA ALA A 48 3.08 11.01 15.50
C ALA A 48 3.13 9.67 14.75
N LEU A 49 2.90 9.67 13.43
CA LEU A 49 3.00 8.46 12.60
C LEU A 49 4.41 7.89 12.56
N VAL A 50 5.45 8.74 12.56
CA VAL A 50 6.84 8.29 12.60
C VAL A 50 7.18 7.64 13.93
N GLN A 51 6.70 8.19 15.05
CA GLN A 51 6.85 7.58 16.37
C GLN A 51 6.12 6.23 16.43
N ALA A 52 4.89 6.16 15.95
CA ALA A 52 4.11 4.92 15.86
C ALA A 52 4.82 3.88 14.98
N ALA A 53 5.38 4.29 13.84
CA ALA A 53 6.16 3.41 12.98
C ALA A 53 7.43 2.88 13.67
N HIS A 54 8.10 3.70 14.47
CA HIS A 54 9.27 3.26 15.25
C HIS A 54 8.90 2.20 16.28
N ALA A 55 7.77 2.38 16.96
CA ALA A 55 7.24 1.38 17.90
C ALA A 55 6.83 0.09 17.16
N ALA A 56 6.12 0.22 16.05
CA ALA A 56 5.64 -0.91 15.26
C ALA A 56 6.78 -1.80 14.73
N VAL A 57 7.88 -1.20 14.27
CA VAL A 57 9.06 -1.94 13.78
C VAL A 57 9.83 -2.65 14.90
N LYS A 58 9.76 -2.13 16.14
CA LYS A 58 10.40 -2.72 17.32
C LYS A 58 9.50 -3.71 18.08
N SER A 59 8.22 -3.79 17.73
CA SER A 59 7.27 -4.67 18.40
C SER A 59 7.70 -6.14 18.26
N LYS A 60 7.62 -6.88 19.37
CA LYS A 60 7.87 -8.33 19.40
C LYS A 60 6.60 -9.14 19.08
N THR A 61 5.43 -8.51 19.19
CA THR A 61 4.12 -9.15 19.01
C THR A 61 3.79 -9.41 17.55
N SER A 62 4.20 -8.53 16.63
CA SER A 62 3.95 -8.67 15.20
C SER A 62 5.18 -8.34 14.38
N ALA A 63 5.64 -9.30 13.58
CA ALA A 63 6.81 -9.14 12.71
C ALA A 63 6.50 -8.40 11.39
N TYR A 64 5.23 -8.09 11.10
CA TYR A 64 4.79 -7.59 9.80
C TYR A 64 5.53 -6.31 9.36
N TYR A 65 5.50 -5.27 10.20
CA TYR A 65 6.16 -4.00 9.86
C TYR A 65 7.68 -4.10 9.94
N ARG A 66 8.22 -4.97 10.80
CA ARG A 66 9.66 -5.23 10.92
C ARG A 66 10.24 -5.79 9.63
N ILE A 67 9.64 -6.85 9.08
CA ILE A 67 10.10 -7.49 7.83
C ILE A 67 10.08 -6.49 6.67
N LYS A 68 9.01 -5.69 6.56
CA LYS A 68 8.89 -4.65 5.53
C LYS A 68 9.93 -3.55 5.70
N TYR A 69 10.15 -3.11 6.93
CA TYR A 69 11.15 -2.11 7.26
C TYR A 69 12.54 -2.59 6.85
N GLU A 70 12.94 -3.80 7.22
CA GLU A 70 14.26 -4.36 6.92
C GLU A 70 14.50 -4.45 5.41
N ARG A 71 13.51 -4.95 4.65
CA ARG A 71 13.57 -5.05 3.18
C ARG A 71 13.76 -3.69 2.51
N ILE A 72 13.12 -2.63 3.03
CA ILE A 72 13.25 -1.28 2.47
C ILE A 72 14.55 -0.63 2.96
N ALA A 73 14.91 -0.81 4.23
CA ALA A 73 16.12 -0.25 4.83
C ALA A 73 17.38 -0.76 4.13
N LYS A 74 17.43 -2.05 3.78
CA LYS A 74 18.53 -2.66 3.01
C LYS A 74 18.76 -2.00 1.65
N ARG A 75 17.70 -1.54 0.97
CA ARG A 75 17.78 -0.97 -0.39
C ARG A 75 17.84 0.56 -0.44
N ARG A 76 17.22 1.25 0.53
CA ARG A 76 16.95 2.70 0.49
C ARG A 76 17.42 3.45 1.74
N GLY A 77 17.90 2.75 2.77
CA GLY A 77 18.34 3.32 4.03
C GLY A 77 17.23 3.49 5.08
N LYS A 78 17.65 3.55 6.36
CA LYS A 78 16.77 3.53 7.55
C LYS A 78 15.74 4.66 7.57
N LYS A 79 16.15 5.91 7.29
CA LYS A 79 15.26 7.09 7.29
C LYS A 79 14.15 6.98 6.24
N ARG A 80 14.45 6.44 5.06
CA ARG A 80 13.42 6.24 4.02
C ARG A 80 12.50 5.07 4.34
N ALA A 81 13.03 4.03 4.99
CA ALA A 81 12.25 2.89 5.42
C ALA A 81 11.20 3.28 6.47
N ILE A 82 11.54 4.09 7.48
CA ILE A 82 10.55 4.46 8.51
C ILE A 82 9.40 5.30 7.94
N ILE A 83 9.69 6.21 7.01
CA ILE A 83 8.66 6.99 6.31
C ILE A 83 7.76 6.09 5.47
N ALA A 84 8.32 5.06 4.84
CA ALA A 84 7.53 4.08 4.10
C ALA A 84 6.58 3.29 5.02
N ILE A 85 7.02 2.91 6.22
CA ILE A 85 6.16 2.26 7.22
C ILE A 85 5.07 3.21 7.71
N ALA A 86 5.40 4.46 8.04
CA ALA A 86 4.42 5.48 8.42
C ALA A 86 3.36 5.67 7.32
N ARG A 87 3.77 5.69 6.04
CA ARG A 87 2.86 5.74 4.89
C ARG A 87 1.95 4.51 4.82
N MET A 88 2.49 3.30 5.03
CA MET A 88 1.69 2.07 5.05
C MET A 88 0.65 2.08 6.18
N MET A 89 1.01 2.56 7.37
CA MET A 89 0.08 2.71 8.49
C MET A 89 -1.04 3.71 8.17
N LEU A 90 -0.71 4.85 7.57
CA LEU A 90 -1.72 5.85 7.18
C LEU A 90 -2.65 5.35 6.06
N THR A 91 -2.11 4.62 5.07
CA THR A 91 -2.93 3.95 4.06
C THR A 91 -3.87 2.94 4.71
N ALA A 92 -3.39 2.16 5.67
CA ALA A 92 -4.23 1.21 6.40
C ALA A 92 -5.38 1.92 7.13
N ALA A 93 -5.07 2.98 7.88
CA ALA A 93 -6.05 3.78 8.60
C ALA A 93 -7.11 4.39 7.68
N TYR A 94 -6.71 4.89 6.50
CA TYR A 94 -7.65 5.39 5.49
C TYR A 94 -8.68 4.33 5.09
N HIS A 95 -8.22 3.11 4.77
CA HIS A 95 -9.11 2.04 4.34
C HIS A 95 -9.99 1.53 5.48
N MET A 96 -9.45 1.37 6.67
CA MET A 96 -10.24 1.00 7.85
C MET A 96 -11.36 2.01 8.14
N LEU A 97 -11.08 3.31 7.99
CA LEU A 97 -12.08 4.37 8.16
C LEU A 97 -13.09 4.41 7.00
N GLN A 98 -12.68 4.06 5.78
CA GLN A 98 -13.55 4.07 4.62
C GLN A 98 -14.50 2.85 4.57
N THR A 99 -14.00 1.65 4.89
CA THR A 99 -14.77 0.40 4.79
C THR A 99 -15.34 -0.07 6.12
N GLY A 100 -14.85 0.44 7.25
CA GLY A 100 -15.20 -0.03 8.58
C GLY A 100 -14.54 -1.37 8.95
N GLU A 101 -13.70 -1.92 8.09
CA GLU A 101 -13.03 -3.20 8.33
C GLU A 101 -11.87 -3.06 9.32
N VAL A 102 -11.59 -4.15 10.05
CA VAL A 102 -10.44 -4.25 10.95
C VAL A 102 -9.14 -4.32 10.14
N PHE A 103 -8.05 -3.81 10.72
CA PHE A 103 -6.71 -3.88 10.13
C PHE A 103 -6.37 -5.31 9.68
N ASN A 104 -6.23 -5.50 8.37
CA ASN A 104 -5.73 -6.74 7.81
C ASN A 104 -4.30 -6.50 7.28
N PRO A 105 -3.27 -7.23 7.75
CA PRO A 105 -1.91 -7.15 7.25
C PRO A 105 -1.76 -7.75 5.83
N CYS A 106 -2.60 -7.35 4.88
CA CYS A 106 -2.41 -7.64 3.46
C CYS A 106 -1.40 -6.66 2.84
N ASP A 107 -0.78 -7.03 1.73
CA ASP A 107 0.09 -6.12 0.99
C ASP A 107 -0.72 -4.98 0.37
N PHE A 108 -0.67 -3.79 0.98
CA PHE A 108 -1.30 -2.55 0.48
C PHE A 108 -0.99 -2.21 -0.97
N TYR A 109 0.04 -2.82 -1.55
CA TYR A 109 0.27 -2.78 -2.99
C TYR A 109 -0.99 -3.15 -3.75
N GLN A 110 -1.75 -4.17 -3.35
CA GLN A 110 -2.98 -4.56 -4.03
C GLN A 110 -4.07 -3.48 -3.95
N VAL A 111 -4.09 -2.69 -2.87
CA VAL A 111 -5.12 -1.67 -2.62
C VAL A 111 -4.85 -0.40 -3.43
N ASP A 112 -3.58 0.00 -3.54
CA ASP A 112 -3.13 1.18 -4.29
C ASP A 112 -2.97 0.95 -5.82
N MET A 113 -3.19 -0.29 -6.30
CA MET A 113 -3.04 -0.64 -7.71
C MET A 113 -4.20 -0.12 -8.57
N PRO A 114 -3.91 0.41 -9.78
CA PRO A 114 -4.95 0.78 -10.74
C PRO A 114 -5.90 -0.40 -11.00
N GLN A 115 -7.20 -0.10 -11.17
CA GLN A 115 -8.23 -1.11 -11.40
C GLN A 115 -7.87 -2.05 -12.55
N GLU A 116 -7.35 -1.52 -13.65
CA GLU A 116 -6.89 -2.32 -14.80
C GLU A 116 -5.84 -3.37 -14.42
N LEU A 117 -4.86 -3.00 -13.59
CA LEU A 117 -3.78 -3.89 -13.20
C LEU A 117 -4.26 -4.95 -12.21
N ARG A 118 -5.23 -4.60 -11.35
CA ARG A 118 -5.95 -5.57 -10.49
C ARG A 118 -6.75 -6.57 -11.33
N ASN A 119 -7.47 -6.10 -12.34
CA ASN A 119 -8.26 -6.95 -13.23
C ASN A 119 -7.35 -7.92 -13.99
N LYS A 120 -6.23 -7.44 -14.54
CA LYS A 120 -5.20 -8.28 -15.18
C LYS A 120 -4.63 -9.33 -14.22
N GLN A 121 -4.42 -9.00 -12.95
CA GLN A 121 -3.94 -9.97 -11.94
C GLN A 121 -5.02 -11.01 -11.60
N LYS A 122 -6.28 -10.59 -11.41
CA LYS A 122 -7.41 -11.49 -11.18
C LYS A 122 -7.58 -12.46 -12.34
N GLU A 123 -7.52 -11.97 -13.58
CA GLU A 123 -7.62 -12.80 -14.78
C GLU A 123 -6.49 -13.84 -14.86
N LYS A 124 -5.25 -13.44 -14.56
CA LYS A 124 -4.11 -14.37 -14.48
C LYS A 124 -4.31 -15.43 -13.39
N ALA A 125 -4.80 -15.03 -12.22
CA ALA A 125 -5.07 -15.95 -11.11
C ALA A 125 -6.19 -16.95 -11.46
N LEU A 126 -7.26 -16.49 -12.12
CA LEU A 126 -8.34 -17.33 -12.62
C LEU A 126 -7.83 -18.34 -13.67
N LYS A 127 -7.03 -17.89 -14.64
CA LYS A 127 -6.38 -18.75 -15.64
C LYS A 127 -5.49 -19.81 -14.98
N GLN A 128 -4.73 -19.43 -13.95
CA GLN A 128 -3.87 -20.37 -13.22
C GLN A 128 -4.67 -21.37 -12.38
N ALA A 129 -5.72 -20.92 -11.68
CA ALA A 129 -6.58 -21.78 -10.89
C ALA A 129 -7.31 -22.82 -11.77
N ALA A 130 -7.85 -22.38 -12.90
CA ALA A 130 -8.48 -23.28 -13.86
C ALA A 130 -7.49 -24.31 -14.44
N ARG A 131 -6.25 -23.92 -14.76
CA ARG A 131 -5.20 -24.89 -15.15
C ARG A 131 -4.93 -25.92 -14.04
N LEU A 132 -4.88 -25.49 -12.79
CA LEU A 132 -4.65 -26.39 -11.65
C LEU A 132 -5.82 -27.37 -11.45
N LEU A 133 -7.06 -26.90 -11.60
CA LEU A 133 -8.27 -27.73 -11.48
C LEU A 133 -8.37 -28.80 -12.57
N ILE A 134 -8.02 -28.44 -13.81
CA ILE A 134 -7.93 -29.39 -14.93
C ILE A 134 -6.83 -30.42 -14.65
N ALA A 135 -5.66 -29.98 -14.18
CA ALA A 135 -4.53 -30.88 -13.91
C ALA A 135 -4.84 -31.92 -12.80
N HIS A 136 -5.68 -31.58 -11.83
CA HIS A 136 -6.12 -32.48 -10.77
C HIS A 136 -7.38 -33.28 -11.13
N GLY A 137 -7.92 -33.13 -12.36
CA GLY A 137 -9.10 -33.86 -12.82
C GLY A 137 -10.40 -33.47 -12.12
N VAL A 138 -10.42 -32.35 -11.39
CA VAL A 138 -11.61 -31.85 -10.69
C VAL A 138 -12.62 -31.27 -11.67
N VAL A 139 -12.15 -30.74 -12.81
CA VAL A 139 -12.98 -30.10 -13.83
C VAL A 139 -12.49 -30.51 -15.23
N LEU A 140 -13.42 -30.86 -16.12
CA LEU A 140 -13.12 -31.16 -17.53
C LEU A 140 -12.87 -29.86 -18.32
N PRO A 141 -11.96 -29.86 -19.32
CA PRO A 141 -11.62 -28.66 -20.09
C PRO A 141 -12.81 -28.00 -20.79
N GLU A 142 -13.80 -28.79 -21.24
CA GLU A 142 -15.03 -28.31 -21.86
C GLU A 142 -15.92 -27.43 -20.95
N HIS A 143 -15.76 -27.54 -19.63
CA HIS A 143 -16.56 -26.76 -18.68
C HIS A 143 -15.98 -25.36 -18.41
N ILE A 144 -14.78 -25.04 -18.91
CA ILE A 144 -14.12 -23.75 -18.68
C ILE A 144 -13.92 -23.04 -20.03
N ALA A 145 -14.88 -22.20 -20.40
CA ALA A 145 -14.77 -21.32 -21.56
C ALA A 145 -13.87 -20.11 -21.21
N PHE A 146 -12.62 -20.13 -21.63
CA PHE A 146 -11.81 -18.90 -21.67
C PHE A 146 -12.19 -18.11 -22.91
N SER A 147 -12.87 -16.97 -22.73
CA SER A 147 -12.98 -15.98 -23.81
C SER A 147 -11.56 -15.60 -24.25
N ALA A 148 -11.27 -15.83 -25.54
CA ALA A 148 -9.97 -15.54 -26.16
C ALA A 148 -9.67 -14.03 -26.12
#